data_AF-A0A0L7KU49-F1
#
_entry.id   AF-A0A0L7KU49-F1
#
_cell.length_a   1.000
_cell.length_b   1.000
_cell.length_c   1.000
_cell.angle_alpha   90.00
_cell.angle_beta   90.00
_cell.angle_gamma   90.00
#
_symmetry.space_group_name_H-M   'P 1'
#
loop_
_entity.id
_entity.type
_entity.pdbx_description
1 polymer ?
#
loop_
_entity_poly.entity_id
_entity_poly.type
_entity_poly.pdbx_seq_one_letter_code
_entity_poly.pdbx_strand_id
1 'polypeptide(L)'
;MKKEARNGVENVTDARWRTSQATGVSQKTVTRILKEKKTSEETGSPMRSPHRNKKPRKCIKRNMKEADVEVIKHTISNYQSQYNKPPTLYDLKKLLKESIHFVGCIETLRSVLFEIGYEFIPTKNHSSRHKKLVEKRN
;
A
#
# COMPACT_ATOMS: atom_id res chain seq x y z
N MET A 1 28.73 3.26 -62.43
CA MET A 1 28.93 3.63 -61.02
C MET A 1 27.69 3.20 -60.21
N LYS A 2 27.84 2.20 -59.35
CA LYS A 2 26.82 1.76 -58.37
C LYS A 2 26.79 2.78 -57.22
N LYS A 3 25.63 3.34 -56.88
CA LYS A 3 25.43 4.10 -55.64
C LYS A 3 24.27 3.48 -54.85
N GLU A 4 24.67 2.63 -53.92
CA GLU A 4 24.06 2.30 -52.62
C GLU A 4 22.53 2.16 -52.53
N ALA A 5 22.08 0.91 -52.35
CA ALA A 5 20.80 0.58 -51.74
C ALA A 5 20.80 1.06 -50.26
N ARG A 6 20.28 2.25 -49.99
CA ARG A 6 20.08 2.76 -48.62
C ARG A 6 18.60 2.65 -48.23
N ASN A 7 18.34 1.68 -47.35
CA ASN A 7 17.17 1.51 -46.49
C ASN A 7 15.82 1.26 -47.18
N GLY A 8 15.30 0.06 -46.97
CA GLY A 8 14.12 -0.47 -47.64
C GLY A 8 12.86 0.38 -47.45
N VAL A 9 12.17 0.57 -48.56
CA VAL A 9 10.75 0.91 -48.76
C VAL A 9 10.05 1.45 -47.49
N GLU A 10 9.96 2.77 -47.41
CA GLU A 10 9.13 3.49 -46.45
C GLU A 10 7.65 3.11 -46.66
N ASN A 11 7.13 2.16 -45.89
CA ASN A 11 5.71 1.78 -45.91
C ASN A 11 4.89 2.83 -45.13
N VAL A 12 4.78 4.04 -45.67
CA VAL A 12 4.09 5.20 -45.05
C VAL A 12 2.60 4.90 -44.79
N THR A 13 1.99 4.00 -45.56
CA THR A 13 0.61 3.56 -45.36
C THR A 13 0.43 2.75 -44.07
N ASP A 14 1.45 1.99 -43.65
CA ASP A 14 1.36 1.15 -42.47
C ASP A 14 1.41 1.99 -41.18
N ALA A 15 0.32 1.92 -40.41
CA ALA A 15 0.23 2.58 -39.12
C ALA A 15 1.32 2.10 -38.15
N ARG A 16 1.71 0.82 -38.19
CA ARG A 16 2.75 0.26 -37.30
C ARG A 16 4.12 0.82 -37.63
N TRP A 17 4.42 0.97 -38.91
CA TRP A 17 5.65 1.60 -39.37
C TRP A 17 5.71 3.07 -38.92
N ARG A 18 4.64 3.84 -39.15
CA ARG A 18 4.56 5.26 -38.71
C ARG A 18 4.73 5.42 -37.21
N THR A 19 4.02 4.63 -36.40
CA THR A 19 4.14 4.67 -34.94
C THR A 19 5.55 4.28 -34.47
N SER A 20 6.17 3.28 -35.11
CA SER A 20 7.54 2.85 -34.83
C SER A 20 8.55 3.98 -35.08
N GLN A 21 8.45 4.67 -36.21
CA GLN A 21 9.30 5.82 -36.53
C GLN A 21 9.07 6.99 -35.56
N ALA A 22 7.81 7.34 -35.28
CA ALA A 22 7.47 8.47 -34.42
C ALA A 22 7.90 8.28 -32.94
N THR A 23 7.87 7.04 -32.45
CA THR A 23 8.21 6.71 -31.05
C THR A 23 9.63 6.19 -30.85
N GLY A 24 10.37 5.95 -31.94
CA GLY A 24 11.71 5.37 -31.91
C GLY A 24 11.78 3.92 -31.42
N VAL A 25 10.65 3.21 -31.34
CA VAL A 25 10.58 1.80 -30.92
C VAL A 25 10.45 0.88 -32.13
N SER A 26 10.86 -0.38 -32.01
CA SER A 26 10.73 -1.34 -33.11
C SER A 26 9.26 -1.64 -33.46
N GLN A 27 8.96 -1.93 -34.73
CA GLN A 27 7.63 -2.39 -35.16
C GLN A 27 7.17 -3.66 -34.41
N LYS A 28 8.11 -4.53 -34.03
CA LYS A 28 7.83 -5.70 -33.19
C LYS A 28 7.28 -5.29 -31.82
N THR A 29 7.81 -4.22 -31.23
CA THR A 29 7.31 -3.66 -29.96
C THR A 29 5.89 -3.14 -30.11
N VAL A 30 5.61 -2.36 -31.16
CA VAL A 30 4.25 -1.87 -31.46
C VAL A 30 3.26 -3.04 -31.60
N THR A 31 3.66 -4.09 -32.31
CA THR A 31 2.83 -5.28 -32.52
C THR A 31 2.58 -6.04 -31.21
N ARG A 32 3.59 -6.16 -30.33
CA ARG A 32 3.44 -6.78 -29.01
C ARG A 32 2.46 -6.02 -28.12
N ILE A 33 2.55 -4.68 -28.10
CA ILE A 33 1.64 -3.83 -27.32
C ILE A 33 0.20 -3.99 -27.81
N LEU A 34 -0.02 -4.00 -29.12
CA LEU A 34 -1.37 -4.22 -29.70
C LEU A 34 -1.93 -5.60 -29.34
N LYS A 35 -1.08 -6.64 -29.35
CA LYS A 35 -1.48 -7.99 -28.93
C LYS A 35 -1.85 -8.03 -27.45
N GLU A 36 -1.05 -7.41 -26.58
CA GLU A 36 -1.33 -7.31 -25.14
C GLU A 36 -2.63 -6.56 -24.87
N LYS A 37 -2.87 -5.44 -25.56
CA LYS A 37 -4.12 -4.68 -25.48
C LYS A 37 -5.33 -5.57 -25.79
N LYS A 38 -5.28 -6.32 -26.89
CA LYS A 38 -6.37 -7.24 -27.27
C LYS A 38 -6.64 -8.29 -26.20
N THR A 39 -5.59 -8.93 -25.68
CA THR A 39 -5.73 -9.93 -24.60
C THR A 39 -6.27 -9.32 -23.31
N SER A 40 -5.91 -8.07 -23.01
CA SER A 40 -6.43 -7.32 -21.86
C SER A 40 -7.91 -7.00 -21.98
N GLU A 41 -8.36 -6.60 -23.18
CA GLU A 41 -9.79 -6.36 -23.47
C GLU A 41 -10.61 -7.65 -23.37
N GLU A 42 -10.09 -8.77 -23.89
CA GLU A 42 -10.75 -10.08 -23.82
C GLU A 42 -10.86 -10.63 -22.39
N THR A 43 -9.80 -10.45 -21.58
CA THR A 43 -9.74 -10.98 -20.20
C THR A 43 -10.35 -10.01 -19.18
N GLY A 44 -10.62 -8.76 -19.56
CA GLY A 44 -10.97 -7.68 -18.65
C GLY A 44 -9.85 -7.26 -17.69
N SER A 45 -8.61 -7.75 -17.92
CA SER A 45 -7.46 -7.48 -17.06
C SER A 45 -6.70 -6.25 -17.55
N PRO A 46 -6.38 -5.27 -16.70
CA PRO A 46 -5.67 -4.06 -17.11
C PRO A 46 -4.25 -4.38 -17.60
N MET A 47 -3.81 -3.71 -18.66
CA MET A 47 -2.43 -3.78 -19.14
C MET A 47 -1.46 -3.36 -18.02
N ARG A 48 -0.36 -4.11 -17.83
CA ARG A 48 0.52 -3.93 -16.68
C ARG A 48 1.89 -3.42 -17.09
N SER A 49 2.30 -2.28 -16.53
CA SER A 49 3.65 -1.76 -16.78
C SER A 49 4.72 -2.74 -16.27
N PRO A 50 5.85 -2.91 -17.00
CA PRO A 50 6.90 -3.89 -16.64
C PRO A 50 7.39 -3.80 -15.19
N HIS A 51 7.50 -2.57 -14.67
CA HIS A 51 8.01 -2.31 -13.31
C HIS A 51 6.99 -2.57 -12.19
N ARG A 52 5.71 -2.79 -12.53
CA ARG A 52 4.62 -3.01 -11.57
C ARG A 52 4.45 -4.48 -11.18
N ASN A 53 5.35 -5.37 -11.64
CA ASN A 53 5.37 -6.80 -11.31
C ASN A 53 5.87 -7.13 -9.89
N LYS A 54 6.29 -6.12 -9.11
CA LYS A 54 6.57 -6.32 -7.69
C LYS A 54 5.28 -6.79 -7.00
N LYS A 55 5.29 -7.99 -6.44
CA LYS A 55 4.22 -8.47 -5.57
C LYS A 55 4.00 -7.38 -4.51
N PRO A 56 2.75 -6.95 -4.23
CA PRO A 56 2.52 -6.04 -3.12
C PRO A 56 3.16 -6.65 -1.88
N ARG A 57 3.86 -5.84 -1.08
CA ARG A 57 4.39 -6.32 0.19
C ARG A 57 3.21 -6.94 0.94
N LYS A 58 3.34 -8.19 1.37
CA LYS A 58 2.33 -8.81 2.23
C LYS A 58 2.28 -7.93 3.49
N CYS A 59 1.24 -7.12 3.65
CA CYS A 59 0.92 -6.59 4.98
C CYS A 59 0.75 -7.82 5.85
N ILE A 60 1.55 -7.92 6.90
CA ILE A 60 1.37 -8.95 7.94
C ILE A 60 -0.07 -8.77 8.40
N LYS A 61 -0.96 -9.66 7.97
CA LYS A 61 -2.36 -9.59 8.35
C LYS A 61 -2.38 -9.68 9.87
N ARG A 62 -3.02 -8.71 10.49
CA ARG A 62 -3.30 -8.71 11.92
C ARG A 62 -4.30 -9.82 12.16
N ASN A 63 -3.83 -11.05 12.32
CA ASN A 63 -4.65 -12.14 12.85
C ASN A 63 -4.82 -11.90 14.35
N MET A 64 -5.45 -10.78 14.73
CA MET A 64 -5.88 -10.56 16.09
C MET A 64 -7.22 -11.26 16.27
N LYS A 65 -7.29 -12.14 17.25
CA LYS A 65 -8.52 -12.80 17.66
C LYS A 65 -9.37 -11.80 18.45
N GLU A 66 -10.67 -12.05 18.53
CA GLU A 66 -11.60 -11.23 19.33
C GLU A 66 -11.16 -11.11 20.80
N ALA A 67 -10.62 -12.19 21.37
CA ALA A 67 -10.01 -12.18 22.70
C ALA A 67 -8.85 -11.16 22.83
N ASP A 68 -8.01 -11.00 21.80
CA ASP A 68 -6.91 -10.03 21.85
C ASP A 68 -7.44 -8.59 21.89
N VAL A 69 -8.57 -8.33 21.22
CA VAL A 69 -9.24 -7.03 21.20
C VAL A 69 -9.80 -6.69 22.57
N GLU A 70 -10.42 -7.65 23.25
CA GLU A 70 -10.95 -7.46 24.61
C GLU A 70 -9.84 -7.14 25.62
N VAL A 71 -8.71 -7.84 25.55
CA VAL A 71 -7.56 -7.57 26.43
C VAL A 71 -7.00 -6.17 26.18
N ILE A 72 -6.97 -5.70 24.92
CA ILE A 72 -6.57 -4.31 24.60
C ILE A 72 -7.54 -3.30 25.23
N LYS A 73 -8.85 -3.51 25.11
CA LYS A 73 -9.84 -2.62 25.73
C LYS A 73 -9.71 -2.59 27.25
N HIS A 74 -9.55 -3.76 27.86
CA HIS A 74 -9.39 -3.89 29.31
C HIS A 74 -8.10 -3.21 29.80
N THR A 75 -6.98 -3.39 29.10
CA THR A 75 -5.71 -2.72 29.46
C THR A 75 -5.80 -1.21 29.32
N ILE A 76 -6.49 -0.69 28.30
CA ILE A 76 -6.75 0.75 28.17
C ILE A 76 -7.60 1.26 29.33
N SER A 77 -8.70 0.57 29.66
CA SER A 77 -9.60 0.95 30.75
C SER A 77 -8.87 0.96 32.10
N ASN A 78 -8.14 -0.11 32.41
CA ASN A 78 -7.34 -0.21 33.64
C ASN A 78 -6.29 0.92 33.74
N TYR A 79 -5.62 1.25 32.63
CA TYR A 79 -4.65 2.35 32.61
C TYR A 79 -5.33 3.71 32.90
N GLN A 80 -6.50 3.94 32.33
CA GLN A 80 -7.26 5.17 32.57
C GLN A 80 -7.71 5.26 34.04
N SER A 81 -8.16 4.14 34.64
CA SER A 81 -8.55 4.08 36.05
C SER A 81 -7.37 4.32 37.01
N GLN A 82 -6.18 3.78 36.72
CA GLN A 82 -5.02 3.91 37.59
C GLN A 82 -4.37 5.31 37.54
N TYR A 83 -4.24 5.89 36.34
CA TYR A 83 -3.43 7.11 36.15
C TYR A 83 -4.26 8.36 35.90
N ASN A 84 -5.59 8.26 35.78
CA ASN A 84 -6.50 9.36 35.39
C ASN A 84 -6.04 10.09 34.11
N LYS A 85 -5.28 9.41 33.25
CA LYS A 85 -4.68 9.95 32.04
C LYS A 85 -4.86 8.96 30.88
N PRO A 86 -5.13 9.45 29.66
CA PRO A 86 -5.21 8.58 28.49
C PRO A 86 -3.81 8.01 28.17
N PRO A 87 -3.69 6.71 27.89
CA PRO A 87 -2.42 6.10 27.56
C PRO A 87 -1.86 6.65 26.25
N THR A 88 -0.53 6.75 26.18
CA THR A 88 0.18 7.01 24.93
C THR A 88 0.38 5.70 24.16
N LEU A 89 0.52 5.77 22.83
CA LEU A 89 0.87 4.61 21.99
C LEU A 89 2.08 3.82 22.48
N TYR A 90 3.10 4.51 23.00
CA TYR A 90 4.33 3.88 23.46
C TYR A 90 4.11 3.10 24.76
N ASP A 91 3.44 3.70 25.72
CA ASP A 91 3.12 3.09 27.01
C ASP A 91 2.23 1.86 26.80
N LEU A 92 1.22 1.99 25.94
CA LEU A 92 0.34 0.89 25.58
C LEU A 92 1.10 -0.24 24.88
N LYS A 93 2.02 0.09 23.96
CA LYS A 93 2.87 -0.94 23.32
C LYS A 93 3.73 -1.68 24.34
N LYS A 94 4.30 -0.97 25.31
CA LYS A 94 5.14 -1.59 26.35
C LYS A 94 4.31 -2.57 27.19
N LEU A 95 3.14 -2.12 27.66
CA LEU A 95 2.19 -2.94 28.42
C LEU A 95 1.71 -4.16 27.62
N LEU A 96 1.32 -3.99 26.35
CA LEU A 96 0.83 -5.08 25.51
C LEU A 96 1.93 -6.08 25.11
N LYS A 97 3.18 -5.64 25.05
CA LYS A 97 4.33 -6.54 24.85
C LYS A 97 4.56 -7.42 26.08
N GLU A 98 4.34 -6.88 27.28
CA GLU A 98 4.49 -7.60 28.54
C GLU A 98 3.33 -8.56 28.79
N SER A 99 2.08 -8.18 28.48
CA SER A 99 0.89 -9.00 28.77
C SER A 99 0.54 -10.03 27.69
N ILE A 100 0.62 -9.68 26.40
CA ILE A 100 0.13 -10.52 25.29
C ILE A 100 1.27 -10.89 24.32
N HIS A 101 2.53 -10.59 24.64
CA HIS A 101 3.66 -10.75 23.73
C HIS A 101 3.41 -10.14 22.33
N PHE A 102 2.77 -8.96 22.29
CA PHE A 102 2.42 -8.31 21.04
C PHE A 102 3.64 -8.12 20.11
N VAL A 103 3.63 -8.80 18.96
CA VAL A 103 4.73 -8.82 17.97
C VAL A 103 4.68 -7.60 17.02
N GLY A 104 3.57 -6.85 17.02
CA GLY A 104 3.35 -5.76 16.07
C GLY A 104 4.18 -4.48 16.34
N CYS A 105 4.30 -3.65 15.30
CA CYS A 105 4.87 -2.31 15.39
C CYS A 105 3.83 -1.28 15.88
N ILE A 106 4.28 -0.05 16.18
CA ILE A 106 3.39 1.03 16.67
C ILE A 106 2.28 1.33 15.66
N GLU A 107 2.57 1.28 14.36
CA GLU A 107 1.58 1.52 13.32
C GLU A 107 0.51 0.44 13.29
N THR A 108 0.89 -0.83 13.49
CA THR A 108 -0.08 -1.92 13.58
C THR A 108 -1.00 -1.74 14.78
N LEU A 109 -0.46 -1.36 15.95
CA LEU A 109 -1.27 -1.03 17.13
C LEU A 109 -2.20 0.15 16.86
N ARG A 110 -1.71 1.19 16.18
CA ARG A 110 -2.52 2.36 15.82
C ARG A 110 -3.68 2.00 14.90
N SER A 111 -3.46 1.15 13.90
CA SER A 111 -4.53 0.70 13.02
C SER A 111 -5.57 -0.16 13.75
N VAL A 112 -5.13 -1.06 14.65
CA VAL A 112 -6.03 -1.88 15.47
C VAL A 112 -6.91 -0.99 16.33
N LEU A 113 -6.32 0.00 17.01
CA LEU A 113 -7.07 0.94 17.83
C LEU A 113 -8.07 1.76 17.02
N PHE A 114 -7.72 2.13 15.79
CA PHE A 114 -8.64 2.80 14.87
C PHE A 114 -9.80 1.90 14.44
N GLU A 115 -9.55 0.62 14.16
CA GLU A 115 -10.58 -0.38 13.86
C GLU A 115 -11.53 -0.62 15.05
N ILE A 116 -11.02 -0.53 16.28
CA ILE A 116 -11.81 -0.66 17.51
C ILE A 116 -12.66 0.60 17.79
N GLY A 117 -12.34 1.74 17.17
CA GLY A 117 -13.05 3.01 17.39
C GLY A 117 -12.34 3.98 18.33
N TYR A 118 -11.05 3.82 18.57
CA TYR A 118 -10.24 4.83 19.26
C TYR A 118 -9.54 5.77 18.28
N GLU A 119 -9.52 7.06 18.62
CA GLU A 119 -8.81 8.09 17.88
C GLU A 119 -7.64 8.66 18.70
N PHE A 120 -6.62 9.13 17.98
CA PHE A 120 -5.43 9.73 18.56
C PHE A 120 -5.42 11.23 18.33
N ILE A 121 -5.71 12.00 19.38
CA ILE A 121 -5.73 13.46 19.31
C ILE A 121 -4.29 13.99 19.53
N PRO A 122 -3.77 14.84 18.62
CA PRO A 122 -2.50 15.50 18.85
C PRO A 122 -2.59 16.44 20.06
N THR A 123 -1.68 16.28 21.01
CA THR A 123 -1.45 17.30 22.04
C THR A 123 -0.65 18.47 21.47
N LYS A 124 -0.56 19.58 22.21
CA LYS A 124 0.25 20.78 21.87
C LYS A 124 1.67 20.45 21.36
N ASN A 125 2.25 19.33 21.77
CA ASN A 125 3.45 18.77 21.16
C ASN A 125 3.05 17.79 20.04
N HIS A 126 3.29 18.16 18.77
CA HIS A 126 2.91 17.41 17.56
C HIS A 126 3.56 16.03 17.37
N SER A 127 4.37 15.55 18.33
CA SER A 127 5.04 14.25 18.25
C SER A 127 4.06 13.10 18.48
N SER A 128 4.21 12.02 17.71
CA SER A 128 3.46 10.76 17.89
C SER A 128 3.59 10.16 19.31
N ARG A 129 4.59 10.59 20.09
CA ARG A 129 4.83 10.21 21.48
C ARG A 129 3.93 10.92 22.51
N HIS A 130 3.10 11.88 22.11
CA HIS A 130 2.24 12.61 23.04
C HIS A 130 0.77 12.58 22.62
N LYS A 131 0.43 11.84 21.55
CA LYS A 131 -0.97 11.71 21.13
C LYS A 131 -1.76 10.96 22.18
N LYS A 132 -2.86 11.58 22.62
CA LYS A 132 -3.77 11.00 23.61
C LYS A 132 -4.78 10.11 22.90
N LEU A 133 -4.96 8.90 23.43
CA LEU A 133 -6.01 7.99 23.00
C LEU A 133 -7.35 8.47 23.55
N VAL A 134 -8.33 8.67 22.67
CA VAL A 134 -9.70 9.03 23.03
C VAL A 134 -10.65 8.06 22.33
N GLU A 135 -11.63 7.55 23.05
CA GLU A 135 -12.67 6.70 22.46
C GLU A 135 -13.60 7.58 21.62
N LYS A 136 -13.83 7.17 20.36
CA LYS A 136 -14.77 7.86 19.49
C LYS A 136 -16.18 7.58 20.00
N ARG A 137 -16.79 8.57 20.64
CA ARG A 137 -18.23 8.56 20.93
C ARG A 137 -18.94 8.75 19.60
N ASN A 138 -19.64 7.72 19.13
CA ASN A 138 -20.69 7.86 18.12
C ASN A 138 -21.91 8.52 18.76
#